data_AF-A0A9D1UD99-F1
#
_entry.id   AF-A0A9D1UD99-F1
#
_cell.length_a   1.000
_cell.length_b   1.000
_cell.length_c   1.000
_cell.angle_alpha   90.00
_cell.angle_beta   90.00
_cell.angle_gamma   90.00
#
_symmetry.space_group_name_H-M   'P 1'
#
loop_
_entity.id
_entity.type
_entity.pdbx_description
1 polymer ?
#
loop_
_entity_poly.entity_id
_entity_poly.type
_entity_poly.pdbx_seq_one_letter_code
_entity_poly.pdbx_strand_id
1 'polypeptide(L)'
;MKFLGIQDAPFHYHRVELYARDKEGSLEPLEALGTEIPEVLPNCCDTKLELADIDAVIFDIGNVLIDFAWEDYLKTFPFDLKTREAVADAMFRSSDWDMGDSGLVSTEEWLALFLENAPEYEQEIRQVFGGFGASIVPYEFTLPWIQAMKERGMRLYFLSNYSEEMYRQSKEQLSFLEAFDGGIFSWKERCMKPDPRIYRILLERYDIAPERAVFFDDRPDNVEAARREGIRGIVFTQDIPLQFLAK
;
A
#
# COMPACT_ATOMS: atom_id res chain seq x y z
N MET A 1 20.02 -15.78 20.57
CA MET A 1 20.20 -14.56 19.75
C MET A 1 19.21 -13.52 20.26
N LYS A 2 19.56 -12.23 20.27
CA LYS A 2 18.69 -11.17 20.80
C LYS A 2 18.54 -10.12 19.69
N PHE A 3 17.37 -10.08 19.06
CA PHE A 3 17.04 -9.07 18.07
C PHE A 3 16.64 -7.78 18.78
N LEU A 4 17.14 -6.66 18.28
CA LEU A 4 17.18 -5.37 18.99
C LEU A 4 16.42 -4.26 18.25
N GLY A 5 15.56 -4.63 17.29
CA GLY A 5 14.69 -3.72 16.55
C GLY A 5 15.16 -3.40 15.13
N ILE A 6 14.28 -2.77 14.36
CA ILE A 6 14.50 -2.24 13.00
C ILE A 6 14.92 -0.77 13.15
N GLN A 7 15.98 -0.34 12.45
CA GLN A 7 16.39 1.07 12.38
C GLN A 7 16.30 1.58 10.94
N ASP A 8 15.88 2.84 10.80
CA ASP A 8 15.97 3.56 9.54
C ASP A 8 17.42 3.65 9.07
N ALA A 9 17.66 3.30 7.80
CA ALA A 9 18.98 3.46 7.19
C ALA A 9 19.28 4.98 7.08
N PRO A 10 20.51 5.42 7.42
CA PRO A 10 20.85 6.84 7.46
C PRO A 10 20.94 7.50 6.07
N PHE A 11 20.80 6.76 4.97
CA PHE A 11 20.79 7.29 3.62
C PHE A 11 19.90 6.44 2.69
N HIS A 12 19.06 7.13 1.92
CA HIS A 12 18.09 6.64 0.93
C HIS A 12 16.81 6.03 1.51
N TYR A 13 15.73 6.81 1.41
CA TYR A 13 14.37 6.34 1.59
C TYR A 13 14.03 5.25 0.55
N HIS A 14 13.36 4.18 1.01
CA HIS A 14 12.59 3.20 0.23
C HIS A 14 13.27 1.95 -0.35
N ARG A 15 14.51 1.62 0.06
CA ARG A 15 14.90 0.20 0.15
C ARG A 15 15.02 -0.14 1.63
N VAL A 16 13.98 -0.75 2.20
CA VAL A 16 14.11 -1.38 3.53
C VAL A 16 14.92 -2.65 3.31
N GLU A 17 16.24 -2.50 3.14
CA GLU A 17 17.13 -3.59 3.47
C GLU A 17 16.86 -3.86 4.95
N LEU A 18 16.19 -4.96 5.24
CA LEU A 18 15.93 -5.34 6.62
C LEU A 18 17.30 -5.61 7.26
N TYR A 19 17.61 -5.01 8.40
CA TYR A 19 18.88 -5.23 9.10
C TYR A 19 18.64 -5.87 10.45
N ALA A 20 19.56 -6.73 10.89
CA ALA A 20 19.61 -7.24 12.26
C ALA A 20 20.97 -6.97 12.88
N ARG A 21 21.04 -6.95 14.21
CA ARG A 21 22.31 -6.96 14.94
C ARG A 21 22.75 -8.38 15.26
N ASP A 22 24.01 -8.68 14.98
CA ASP A 22 24.65 -9.95 15.40
C ASP A 22 24.88 -9.99 16.92
N LYS A 23 25.50 -11.08 17.44
CA LYS A 23 25.74 -11.23 18.89
C LYS A 23 26.78 -10.24 19.41
N GLU A 24 27.57 -9.66 18.52
CA GLU A 24 28.66 -8.73 18.73
C GLU A 24 28.20 -7.26 18.57
N GLY A 25 26.97 -7.03 18.10
CA GLY A 25 26.31 -5.74 17.96
C GLY A 25 26.48 -5.05 16.60
N SER A 26 27.07 -5.73 15.62
CA SER A 26 27.26 -5.26 14.23
C SER A 26 25.97 -5.38 13.42
N LEU A 27 25.74 -4.45 12.49
CA LEU A 27 24.56 -4.41 11.62
C LEU A 27 24.81 -5.26 10.36
N GLU A 28 23.89 -6.19 10.07
CA GLU A 28 23.96 -7.08 8.90
C GLU A 28 22.62 -7.10 8.14
N PRO A 29 22.62 -7.09 6.79
CA PRO A 29 21.41 -7.27 5.98
C PRO A 29 20.74 -8.62 6.25
N LEU A 30 19.41 -8.68 6.28
CA LEU A 30 18.63 -9.88 6.62
C LEU A 30 18.91 -11.02 5.64
N GLU A 31 19.14 -10.68 4.37
CA GLU A 31 19.53 -11.61 3.30
C GLU A 31 20.87 -12.30 3.56
N ALA A 32 21.78 -11.66 4.31
CA ALA A 32 23.09 -12.19 4.67
C ALA A 32 23.05 -13.23 5.80
N LEU A 33 21.91 -13.34 6.51
CA LEU A 33 21.74 -14.25 7.66
C LEU A 33 21.33 -15.68 7.26
N GLY A 34 21.14 -15.96 5.97
CA GLY A 34 20.76 -17.30 5.48
C GLY A 34 19.41 -17.80 6.00
N THR A 35 19.12 -19.11 5.84
CA THR A 35 17.87 -19.76 6.29
C THR A 35 17.77 -19.92 7.82
N GLU A 36 18.66 -19.31 8.59
CA GLU A 36 18.68 -19.34 10.05
C GLU A 36 18.07 -18.06 10.65
N ILE A 37 16.93 -17.62 10.09
CA ILE A 37 16.07 -16.65 10.76
C ILE A 37 15.52 -17.37 12.00
N PRO A 38 15.74 -16.88 13.23
CA PRO A 38 15.22 -17.54 14.42
C PRO A 38 13.68 -17.57 14.39
N GLU A 39 13.09 -18.72 14.75
CA GLU A 39 11.63 -19.03 14.73
C GLU A 39 10.72 -18.00 15.42
N VAL A 40 11.32 -17.04 16.13
CA VAL A 40 10.61 -15.94 16.79
C VAL A 40 11.45 -14.68 16.67
N LEU A 41 11.06 -13.78 15.76
CA LEU A 41 11.45 -12.37 15.84
C LEU A 41 10.84 -11.79 17.13
N PRO A 42 11.63 -11.25 18.08
CA PRO A 42 11.11 -10.61 19.26
C PRO A 42 10.40 -9.31 18.89
N ASN A 43 9.08 -9.35 19.03
CA ASN A 43 8.12 -8.28 19.27
C ASN A 43 8.51 -6.86 18.80
N CYS A 44 8.13 -6.51 17.57
CA CYS A 44 7.93 -5.09 17.18
C CYS A 44 6.60 -4.51 17.70
N CYS A 45 5.75 -5.35 18.29
CA CYS A 45 4.51 -5.02 18.98
C CYS A 45 4.44 -5.95 20.21
N ASP A 46 4.16 -5.43 21.41
CA ASP A 46 4.06 -6.24 22.64
C ASP A 46 2.93 -7.29 22.62
N THR A 47 2.18 -7.37 21.52
CA THR A 47 1.15 -8.38 21.23
C THR A 47 1.31 -8.92 19.81
N LYS A 48 1.57 -10.22 19.65
CA LYS A 48 1.41 -10.89 18.35
C LYS A 48 0.01 -10.61 17.81
N LEU A 49 -0.11 -10.26 16.53
CA LEU A 49 -1.42 -10.05 15.95
C LEU A 49 -2.17 -11.38 15.87
N GLU A 50 -3.13 -11.59 16.79
CA GLU A 50 -3.96 -12.79 16.78
C GLU A 50 -5.09 -12.65 15.77
N LEU A 51 -5.03 -13.49 14.73
CA LEU A 51 -6.07 -13.64 13.72
C LEU A 51 -6.97 -14.86 14.02
N ALA A 52 -7.06 -15.26 15.30
CA ALA A 52 -8.03 -16.25 15.73
C ALA A 52 -9.44 -15.77 15.36
N ASP A 53 -10.25 -16.69 14.80
CA ASP A 53 -11.61 -16.47 14.31
C ASP A 53 -11.75 -15.57 13.06
N ILE A 54 -10.64 -15.14 12.45
CA ILE A 54 -10.64 -14.43 11.16
C ILE A 54 -10.60 -15.44 10.01
N ASP A 55 -11.49 -15.28 9.04
CA ASP A 55 -11.46 -16.03 7.77
C ASP A 55 -11.31 -15.17 6.52
N ALA A 56 -11.42 -13.84 6.65
CA ALA A 56 -11.25 -12.89 5.57
C ALA A 56 -10.22 -11.82 5.93
N VAL A 57 -9.24 -11.62 5.04
CA VAL A 57 -8.25 -10.54 5.15
C VAL A 57 -8.47 -9.56 4.02
N ILE A 58 -8.69 -8.30 4.38
CA ILE A 58 -8.89 -7.19 3.46
C ILE A 58 -7.64 -6.32 3.50
N PHE A 59 -7.05 -6.05 2.35
CA PHE A 59 -5.87 -5.20 2.23
C PHE A 59 -6.22 -3.91 1.49
N ASP A 60 -5.73 -2.78 1.96
CA ASP A 60 -5.38 -1.72 1.02
C ASP A 60 -4.21 -2.15 0.13
N ILE A 61 -4.02 -1.45 -0.98
CA ILE A 61 -2.92 -1.67 -1.91
C ILE A 61 -1.80 -0.66 -1.65
N GLY A 62 -2.10 0.64 -1.78
CA GLY A 62 -1.13 1.72 -1.62
C GLY A 62 -0.52 1.73 -0.22
N ASN A 63 0.80 1.78 -0.13
CA ASN A 63 1.59 1.75 1.11
C ASN A 63 1.33 0.55 2.04
N VAL A 64 0.65 -0.50 1.55
CA VAL A 64 0.41 -1.76 2.27
C VAL A 64 1.01 -2.94 1.50
N LEU A 65 0.65 -3.10 0.24
CA LEU A 65 1.18 -4.15 -0.66
C LEU A 65 2.14 -3.58 -1.72
N ILE A 66 2.05 -2.28 -1.99
CA ILE A 66 2.95 -1.58 -2.90
C ILE A 66 3.45 -0.30 -2.24
N ASP A 67 4.65 0.11 -2.58
CA ASP A 67 5.14 1.46 -2.37
C ASP A 67 4.58 2.38 -3.45
N PHE A 68 3.97 3.50 -3.04
CA PHE A 68 3.62 4.58 -3.95
C PHE A 68 4.81 5.54 -4.09
N ALA A 69 5.84 5.07 -4.80
CA ALA A 69 7.15 5.71 -4.95
C ALA A 69 7.16 6.88 -5.96
N TRP A 70 6.19 7.81 -5.85
CA TRP A 70 6.04 8.93 -6.79
C TRP A 70 7.22 9.90 -6.74
N GLU A 71 7.89 10.06 -5.59
CA GLU A 71 9.09 10.90 -5.47
C GLU A 71 10.24 10.36 -6.31
N ASP A 72 10.48 9.04 -6.25
CA ASP A 72 11.55 8.40 -7.02
C ASP A 72 11.23 8.38 -8.51
N TYR A 73 9.95 8.17 -8.85
CA TYR A 73 9.47 8.36 -10.21
C TYR A 73 9.77 9.77 -10.73
N LEU A 74 9.48 10.83 -9.95
CA LEU A 74 9.79 12.22 -10.33
C LEU A 74 11.29 12.50 -10.43
N LYS A 75 12.15 11.78 -9.70
CA LYS A 75 13.61 11.90 -9.82
C LYS A 75 14.15 11.32 -11.13
N THR A 76 13.40 10.46 -11.82
CA THR A 76 13.80 9.92 -13.14
C THR A 76 13.77 10.97 -14.25
N PHE A 77 13.05 12.07 -14.05
CA PHE A 77 12.97 13.16 -15.01
C PHE A 77 14.12 14.15 -14.83
N PRO A 78 14.64 14.74 -15.92
CA PRO A 78 15.72 15.74 -15.88
C PRO A 78 15.21 17.14 -15.46
N PHE A 79 14.33 17.19 -14.46
CA PHE A 79 13.77 18.42 -13.92
C PHE A 79 14.68 19.01 -12.84
N ASP A 80 14.79 20.34 -12.81
CA ASP A 80 15.37 21.01 -11.67
C ASP A 80 14.46 20.86 -10.42
N LEU A 81 14.97 21.24 -9.25
CA LEU A 81 14.22 21.10 -8.00
C LEU A 81 12.90 21.90 -8.04
N LYS A 82 12.90 23.09 -8.63
CA LYS A 82 11.73 23.97 -8.66
C LYS A 82 10.61 23.33 -9.48
N THR A 83 10.93 22.82 -10.67
CA THR A 83 9.98 22.11 -11.53
C THR A 83 9.48 20.84 -10.86
N ARG A 84 10.36 20.07 -10.20
CA ARG A 84 9.94 18.84 -9.50
C ARG A 84 8.94 19.13 -8.38
N GLU A 85 9.21 20.12 -7.54
CA GLU A 85 8.28 20.51 -6.46
C GLU A 85 6.95 21.03 -7.02
N ALA A 86 6.99 21.85 -8.09
CA ALA A 86 5.77 22.36 -8.71
C ALA A 86 4.88 21.23 -9.27
N VAL A 87 5.47 20.23 -9.93
CA VAL A 87 4.73 19.06 -10.44
C VAL A 87 4.22 18.17 -9.31
N ALA A 88 5.03 17.98 -8.25
CA ALA A 88 4.62 17.22 -7.07
C ALA A 88 3.41 17.86 -6.38
N ASP A 89 3.43 19.18 -6.20
CA ASP A 89 2.35 19.96 -5.59
C ASP A 89 1.10 19.99 -6.48
N ALA A 90 1.27 20.10 -7.80
CA ALA A 90 0.15 20.11 -8.75
C ALA A 90 -0.58 18.77 -8.86
N MET A 91 0.15 17.65 -8.70
CA MET A 91 -0.37 16.30 -8.91
C MET A 91 -0.45 15.47 -7.61
N PHE A 92 0.69 14.97 -7.13
CA PHE A 92 0.75 13.92 -6.10
C PHE A 92 0.38 14.40 -4.69
N ARG A 93 0.62 15.68 -4.39
CA ARG A 93 0.26 16.31 -3.10
C ARG A 93 -1.03 17.12 -3.18
N SER A 94 -1.66 17.21 -4.35
CA SER A 94 -2.92 17.93 -4.53
C SER A 94 -4.09 17.08 -4.03
N SER A 95 -5.08 17.73 -3.43
CA SER A 95 -6.36 17.07 -3.11
C SER A 95 -7.14 16.65 -4.37
N ASP A 96 -6.83 17.21 -5.53
CA ASP A 96 -7.44 16.79 -6.80
C ASP A 96 -7.08 15.35 -7.18
N TRP A 97 -6.08 14.75 -6.54
CA TRP A 97 -5.80 13.33 -6.65
C TRP A 97 -7.04 12.47 -6.36
N ASP A 98 -7.81 12.85 -5.32
CA ASP A 98 -9.02 12.15 -4.90
C ASP A 98 -10.07 12.09 -6.02
N MET A 99 -10.07 13.05 -6.96
CA MET A 99 -11.01 13.05 -8.09
C MET A 99 -10.78 11.84 -9.01
N GLY A 100 -9.52 11.50 -9.29
CA GLY A 100 -9.17 10.30 -10.05
C GLY A 100 -9.56 9.02 -9.31
N ASP A 101 -9.26 8.95 -8.02
CA ASP A 101 -9.61 7.79 -7.18
C ASP A 101 -11.14 7.64 -7.03
N SER A 102 -11.90 8.72 -7.08
CA SER A 102 -13.36 8.67 -6.97
C SER A 102 -14.05 8.00 -8.16
N GLY A 103 -13.44 7.97 -9.36
CA GLY A 103 -14.10 7.52 -10.60
C GLY A 103 -15.28 8.38 -11.06
N LEU A 104 -15.39 9.61 -10.55
CA LEU A 104 -16.45 10.56 -10.90
C LEU A 104 -16.09 11.44 -12.10
N VAL A 105 -14.80 11.51 -12.46
CA VAL A 105 -14.27 12.28 -13.60
C VAL A 105 -13.56 11.36 -14.59
N SER A 106 -13.46 11.78 -15.85
CA SER A 106 -12.62 11.09 -16.83
C SER A 106 -11.12 11.35 -16.57
N THR A 107 -10.26 10.55 -17.19
CA THR A 107 -8.81 10.76 -17.18
C THR A 107 -8.43 12.15 -17.72
N GLU A 108 -9.11 12.64 -18.76
CA GLU A 108 -8.87 13.97 -19.33
C GLU A 108 -9.31 15.09 -18.39
N GLU A 109 -10.47 14.94 -17.74
CA GLU A 109 -10.96 15.90 -16.73
C GLU A 109 -10.01 15.93 -15.52
N TRP A 110 -9.52 14.77 -15.08
CA TRP A 110 -8.56 14.67 -13.98
C TRP A 110 -7.22 15.35 -14.31
N LEU A 111 -6.68 15.08 -15.50
CA LEU A 111 -5.47 15.76 -15.98
C LEU A 111 -5.68 17.28 -16.06
N ALA A 112 -6.85 17.75 -16.48
CA ALA A 112 -7.13 19.18 -16.56
C ALA A 112 -7.02 19.88 -15.20
N LEU A 113 -7.46 19.24 -14.11
CA LEU A 113 -7.30 19.78 -12.74
C LEU A 113 -5.82 20.01 -12.40
N PHE A 114 -4.95 19.04 -12.71
CA PHE A 114 -3.52 19.17 -12.47
C PHE A 114 -2.87 20.28 -13.31
N LEU A 115 -3.32 20.45 -14.55
CA LEU A 115 -2.86 21.55 -15.42
C LEU A 115 -3.31 22.91 -14.90
N GLU A 116 -4.51 23.01 -14.32
CA GLU A 116 -4.99 24.24 -13.68
C GLU A 116 -4.20 24.58 -12.41
N ASN A 117 -3.71 23.58 -11.68
CA ASN A 117 -2.90 23.78 -10.47
C ASN A 117 -1.54 24.42 -10.75
N ALA A 118 -0.94 24.16 -11.93
CA ALA A 118 0.33 24.78 -12.32
C ALA A 118 0.47 24.93 -13.85
N PRO A 119 -0.23 25.91 -14.46
CA PRO A 119 -0.30 26.07 -15.92
C PRO A 119 1.07 26.30 -16.57
N GLU A 120 2.02 26.91 -15.85
CA GLU A 120 3.37 27.15 -16.35
C GLU A 120 4.19 25.85 -16.56
N TYR A 121 3.73 24.73 -15.97
CA TYR A 121 4.40 23.42 -15.98
C TYR A 121 3.59 22.37 -16.75
N GLU A 122 2.72 22.79 -17.69
CA GLU A 122 1.85 21.90 -18.44
C GLU A 122 2.61 20.75 -19.12
N GLN A 123 3.76 21.03 -19.73
CA GLN A 123 4.53 20.02 -20.44
C GLN A 123 5.02 18.92 -19.48
N GLU A 124 5.54 19.31 -18.32
CA GLU A 124 6.07 18.41 -17.31
C GLU A 124 4.96 17.60 -16.63
N ILE A 125 3.83 18.23 -16.31
CA ILE A 125 2.65 17.55 -15.77
C ILE A 125 2.17 16.47 -16.74
N ARG A 126 2.01 16.80 -18.03
CA ARG A 126 1.62 15.81 -19.05
C ARG A 126 2.63 14.68 -19.17
N GLN A 127 3.93 15.00 -19.08
CA GLN A 127 4.98 14.00 -19.17
C GLN A 127 4.93 13.02 -17.99
N VAL A 128 4.75 13.52 -16.77
CA VAL A 128 4.63 12.72 -15.54
C VAL A 128 3.32 11.93 -15.53
N PHE A 129 2.20 12.56 -15.87
CA PHE A 129 0.90 11.89 -15.95
C PHE A 129 0.84 10.82 -17.07
N GLY A 130 1.71 10.91 -18.08
CA GLY A 130 1.78 9.90 -19.13
C GLY A 130 2.34 8.54 -18.69
N GLY A 131 3.00 8.45 -17.52
CA GLY A 131 3.65 7.22 -17.07
C GLY A 131 3.73 7.02 -15.56
N PHE A 132 2.95 7.75 -14.77
CA PHE A 132 2.97 7.70 -13.30
C PHE A 132 2.62 6.32 -12.73
N GLY A 133 2.04 5.39 -13.49
CA GLY A 133 1.93 4.00 -13.06
C GLY A 133 3.29 3.34 -12.75
N ALA A 134 4.40 3.87 -13.27
CA ALA A 134 5.75 3.43 -12.93
C ALA A 134 6.16 3.76 -11.47
N SER A 135 5.38 4.59 -10.76
CA SER A 135 5.58 4.84 -9.33
C SER A 135 5.01 3.74 -8.43
N ILE A 136 4.44 2.68 -9.00
CA ILE A 136 3.85 1.57 -8.25
C ILE A 136 4.88 0.45 -8.16
N VAL A 137 5.38 0.19 -6.95
CA VAL A 137 6.45 -0.80 -6.72
C VAL A 137 5.98 -1.79 -5.66
N PRO A 138 5.72 -3.06 -5.99
CA PRO A 138 5.36 -4.05 -4.98
C PRO A 138 6.46 -4.21 -3.93
N TYR A 139 6.08 -4.25 -2.65
CA TYR A 139 7.03 -4.58 -1.60
C TYR A 139 7.51 -6.03 -1.73
N GLU A 140 8.76 -6.29 -1.33
CA GLU A 140 9.35 -7.63 -1.40
C GLU A 140 8.58 -8.65 -0.55
N PHE A 141 7.97 -8.21 0.55
CA PHE A 141 7.15 -9.07 1.42
C PHE A 141 5.75 -9.35 0.87
N THR A 142 5.27 -8.65 -0.17
CA THR A 142 3.86 -8.72 -0.62
C THR A 142 3.45 -10.11 -1.04
N LEU A 143 4.18 -10.75 -1.96
CA LEU A 143 3.88 -12.11 -2.40
C LEU A 143 4.03 -13.14 -1.27
N PRO A 144 5.13 -13.15 -0.48
CA PRO A 144 5.24 -14.01 0.69
C PRO A 144 4.08 -13.84 1.69
N TRP A 145 3.65 -12.61 1.95
CA TRP A 145 2.61 -12.32 2.93
C TRP A 145 1.24 -12.82 2.46
N ILE A 146 0.90 -12.57 1.19
CA ILE A 146 -0.28 -13.13 0.53
C ILE A 146 -0.27 -14.66 0.65
N GLN A 147 0.84 -15.32 0.29
CA GLN A 147 0.96 -16.78 0.37
C GLN A 147 0.77 -17.29 1.79
N ALA A 148 1.40 -16.65 2.77
CA ALA A 148 1.30 -17.01 4.18
C ALA A 148 -0.15 -16.93 4.70
N MET A 149 -0.95 -15.97 4.23
CA MET A 149 -2.38 -15.88 4.61
C MET A 149 -3.21 -16.97 3.94
N LYS A 150 -2.95 -17.28 2.66
CA LYS A 150 -3.64 -18.37 1.95
C LYS A 150 -3.33 -19.74 2.55
N GLU A 151 -2.09 -19.99 2.95
CA GLU A 151 -1.69 -21.24 3.62
C GLU A 151 -2.43 -21.47 4.95
N ARG A 152 -2.88 -20.38 5.60
CA ARG A 152 -3.72 -20.41 6.81
C ARG A 152 -5.21 -20.61 6.51
N GLY A 153 -5.59 -20.75 5.23
CA GLY A 153 -6.97 -20.96 4.79
C GLY A 153 -7.82 -19.68 4.78
N MET A 154 -7.20 -18.50 4.82
CA MET A 154 -7.92 -17.23 4.78
C MET A 154 -8.27 -16.83 3.34
N ARG A 155 -9.45 -16.24 3.17
CA ARG A 155 -9.88 -15.58 1.94
C ARG A 155 -9.28 -14.18 1.87
N LEU A 156 -8.75 -13.79 0.72
CA LEU A 156 -8.06 -12.51 0.55
C LEU A 156 -8.84 -11.57 -0.36
N TYR A 157 -9.04 -10.34 0.12
CA TYR A 157 -9.74 -9.29 -0.57
C TYR A 157 -8.89 -8.01 -0.58
N PHE A 158 -9.08 -7.16 -1.59
CA PHE A 158 -8.51 -5.82 -1.59
C PHE A 158 -9.61 -4.75 -1.58
N LEU A 159 -9.33 -3.61 -0.96
CA LEU A 159 -10.20 -2.43 -0.93
C LEU A 159 -9.33 -1.19 -1.06
N SER A 160 -9.21 -0.67 -2.28
CA SER A 160 -8.25 0.39 -2.59
C SER A 160 -8.90 1.61 -3.21
N ASN A 161 -8.52 2.79 -2.70
CA ASN A 161 -8.70 4.04 -3.41
C ASN A 161 -7.66 4.06 -4.53
N TYR A 162 -8.14 4.03 -5.77
CA TYR A 162 -7.28 3.89 -6.95
C TYR A 162 -8.01 4.49 -8.14
N SER A 163 -7.27 5.05 -9.10
CA SER A 163 -7.83 5.58 -10.35
C SER A 163 -7.76 4.56 -11.49
N GLU A 164 -8.65 4.71 -12.48
CA GLU A 164 -8.65 3.86 -13.68
C GLU A 164 -7.33 3.95 -14.44
N GLU A 165 -6.83 5.17 -14.62
CA GLU A 165 -5.62 5.45 -15.37
C GLU A 165 -4.39 4.88 -14.68
N MET A 166 -4.29 5.01 -13.36
CA MET A 166 -3.20 4.38 -12.62
C MET A 166 -3.23 2.86 -12.79
N TYR A 167 -4.40 2.23 -12.65
CA TYR A 167 -4.54 0.78 -12.79
C TYR A 167 -4.14 0.30 -14.20
N ARG A 168 -4.54 1.07 -15.22
CA ARG A 168 -4.16 0.80 -16.61
C ARG A 168 -2.64 0.83 -16.81
N GLN A 169 -1.95 1.77 -16.17
CA GLN A 169 -0.50 1.94 -16.30
C GLN A 169 0.31 1.00 -15.39
N SER A 170 -0.25 0.50 -14.27
CA SER A 170 0.45 -0.31 -13.26
C SER A 170 0.01 -1.79 -13.21
N LYS A 171 -0.75 -2.26 -14.21
CA LYS A 171 -1.37 -3.59 -14.19
C LYS A 171 -0.38 -4.74 -13.98
N GLU A 172 0.81 -4.66 -14.56
CA GLU A 172 1.83 -5.71 -14.45
C GLU A 172 2.38 -5.79 -13.02
N GLN A 173 2.62 -4.63 -12.40
CA GLN A 173 3.07 -4.50 -11.02
C GLN A 173 2.02 -5.04 -10.04
N LEU A 174 0.73 -4.93 -10.38
CA LEU A 174 -0.39 -5.45 -9.61
C LEU A 174 -0.79 -6.89 -9.95
N SER A 175 0.03 -7.64 -10.70
CA SER A 175 -0.28 -9.04 -11.09
C SER A 175 -0.50 -9.98 -9.90
N PHE A 176 0.05 -9.68 -8.72
CA PHE A 176 -0.21 -10.44 -7.50
C PHE A 176 -1.69 -10.44 -7.07
N LEU A 177 -2.50 -9.48 -7.54
CA LEU A 177 -3.94 -9.44 -7.26
C LEU A 177 -4.69 -10.64 -7.88
N GLU A 178 -4.10 -11.35 -8.84
CA GLU A 178 -4.66 -12.61 -9.37
C GLU A 178 -4.75 -13.71 -8.29
N ALA A 179 -4.00 -13.58 -7.20
CA ALA A 179 -4.09 -14.51 -6.07
C ALA A 179 -5.26 -14.23 -5.12
N PHE A 180 -5.95 -13.09 -5.26
CA PHE A 180 -7.05 -12.68 -4.38
C PHE A 180 -8.38 -13.31 -4.80
N ASP A 181 -9.26 -13.54 -3.82
CA ASP A 181 -10.61 -14.07 -4.03
C ASP A 181 -11.59 -13.00 -4.54
N GLY A 182 -11.21 -11.72 -4.41
CA GLY A 182 -11.97 -10.58 -4.92
C GLY A 182 -11.40 -9.25 -4.48
N GLY A 183 -12.10 -8.17 -4.81
CA GLY A 183 -11.75 -6.85 -4.29
C GLY A 183 -12.49 -5.71 -4.98
N ILE A 184 -12.25 -4.51 -4.46
CA ILE A 184 -12.87 -3.27 -4.90
C ILE A 184 -11.78 -2.24 -5.20
N PHE A 185 -11.92 -1.63 -6.37
CA PHE A 185 -11.28 -0.36 -6.70
C PHE A 185 -12.34 0.74 -6.64
N SER A 186 -12.04 1.82 -5.93
CA SER A 186 -12.98 2.94 -5.73
C SER A 186 -13.52 3.52 -7.03
N TRP A 187 -12.69 3.66 -8.07
CA TRP A 187 -13.11 4.24 -9.35
C TRP A 187 -14.24 3.45 -10.03
N LYS A 188 -14.27 2.12 -9.86
CA LYS A 188 -15.33 1.27 -10.41
C LYS A 188 -16.64 1.43 -9.67
N GLU A 189 -16.57 1.66 -8.36
CA GLU A 189 -17.74 1.76 -7.48
C GLU A 189 -18.25 3.19 -7.34
N ARG A 190 -17.50 4.18 -7.84
CA ARG A 190 -17.80 5.61 -7.68
C ARG A 190 -17.95 6.03 -6.22
N CYS A 191 -17.17 5.38 -5.37
CA CYS A 191 -17.20 5.49 -3.92
C CYS A 191 -15.80 5.13 -3.39
N MET A 192 -15.29 5.92 -2.45
CA MET A 192 -13.92 5.78 -1.94
C MET A 192 -13.92 5.67 -0.41
N LYS A 193 -12.90 5.04 0.16
CA LYS A 193 -12.64 5.11 1.60
C LYS A 193 -12.36 6.58 1.98
N PRO A 194 -12.79 7.06 3.16
CA PRO A 194 -13.40 6.33 4.27
C PRO A 194 -14.94 6.29 4.25
N ASP A 195 -15.61 6.43 3.10
CA ASP A 195 -17.08 6.36 3.02
C ASP A 195 -17.57 4.95 3.42
N PRO A 196 -18.47 4.80 4.41
CA PRO A 196 -18.96 3.49 4.87
C PRO A 196 -19.57 2.64 3.75
N ARG A 197 -20.10 3.26 2.69
CA ARG A 197 -20.69 2.54 1.56
C ARG A 197 -19.70 1.61 0.87
N ILE A 198 -18.43 1.99 0.73
CA ILE A 198 -17.45 1.16 0.01
C ILE A 198 -17.16 -0.15 0.75
N TYR A 199 -17.12 -0.11 2.08
CA TYR A 199 -16.93 -1.30 2.92
C TYR A 199 -18.16 -2.21 2.83
N ARG A 200 -19.38 -1.65 2.89
CA ARG A 200 -20.62 -2.42 2.73
C ARG A 200 -20.69 -3.11 1.38
N ILE A 201 -20.32 -2.43 0.29
CA ILE A 201 -20.26 -3.05 -1.04
C ILE A 201 -19.33 -4.27 -1.04
N LEU A 202 -18.15 -4.18 -0.39
CA LEU A 202 -17.22 -5.31 -0.28
C LEU A 202 -17.85 -6.47 0.50
N LEU A 203 -18.39 -6.18 1.69
CA LEU A 203 -18.96 -7.19 2.57
C LEU A 203 -20.13 -7.92 1.91
N GLU A 204 -21.05 -7.18 1.28
CA GLU A 204 -22.21 -7.74 0.59
C GLU A 204 -21.82 -8.54 -0.66
N ARG A 205 -20.91 -8.01 -1.49
CA ARG A 205 -20.51 -8.64 -2.76
C ARG A 205 -19.86 -10.01 -2.54
N TYR A 206 -19.11 -10.16 -1.46
CA TYR A 206 -18.30 -11.34 -1.21
C TYR A 206 -18.76 -12.18 -0.02
N ASP A 207 -19.93 -11.86 0.55
CA ASP A 207 -20.52 -12.54 1.70
C ASP A 207 -19.50 -12.68 2.85
N ILE A 208 -18.95 -11.53 3.24
CA ILE A 208 -17.95 -11.43 4.31
C ILE A 208 -18.68 -11.03 5.59
N ALA A 209 -18.60 -11.88 6.61
CA ALA A 209 -19.04 -11.52 7.96
C ALA A 209 -18.03 -10.51 8.57
N PRO A 210 -18.44 -9.26 8.86
CA PRO A 210 -17.50 -8.22 9.28
C PRO A 210 -16.73 -8.59 10.55
N GLU A 211 -17.37 -9.28 11.49
CA GLU A 211 -16.75 -9.74 12.74
C GLU A 211 -15.68 -10.84 12.55
N ARG A 212 -15.62 -11.46 11.37
CA ARG A 212 -14.63 -12.47 10.96
C ARG A 212 -13.63 -11.90 9.94
N ALA A 213 -13.65 -10.59 9.72
CA ALA A 213 -12.77 -9.90 8.78
C ALA A 213 -11.76 -8.99 9.50
N VAL A 214 -10.54 -8.94 8.96
CA VAL A 214 -9.51 -7.96 9.33
C VAL A 214 -9.19 -7.06 8.14
N PHE A 215 -8.98 -5.77 8.38
CA PHE A 215 -8.61 -4.79 7.36
C PHE A 215 -7.29 -4.11 7.70
N PHE A 216 -6.34 -4.13 6.77
CA PHE A 216 -5.06 -3.43 6.85
C PHE A 216 -5.04 -2.24 5.90
N ASP A 217 -4.79 -1.05 6.44
CA ASP A 217 -4.72 0.21 5.68
C ASP A 217 -3.75 1.15 6.40
N ASP A 218 -2.94 1.91 5.66
CA ASP A 218 -1.94 2.81 6.23
C ASP A 218 -2.61 4.06 6.84
N ARG A 219 -3.82 4.42 6.41
CA ARG A 219 -4.52 5.62 6.86
C ARG A 219 -5.47 5.35 8.04
N PRO A 220 -5.28 6.03 9.19
CA PRO A 220 -6.12 5.82 10.38
C PRO A 220 -7.61 6.11 10.19
N ASP A 221 -7.97 7.04 9.30
CA ASP A 221 -9.37 7.38 8.99
C ASP A 221 -10.10 6.23 8.28
N ASN A 222 -9.44 5.59 7.33
CA ASN A 222 -9.94 4.40 6.64
C ASN A 222 -10.12 3.22 7.61
N VAL A 223 -9.15 3.01 8.49
CA VAL A 223 -9.21 1.96 9.52
C VAL A 223 -10.37 2.18 10.48
N GLU A 224 -10.56 3.42 10.92
CA GLU A 224 -11.64 3.78 11.82
C GLU A 224 -13.03 3.66 11.16
N ALA A 225 -13.14 3.99 9.87
CA ALA A 225 -14.38 3.74 9.11
C ALA A 225 -14.71 2.24 9.00
N ALA A 226 -13.71 1.39 8.70
CA ALA A 226 -13.89 -0.06 8.69
C ALA A 226 -14.38 -0.61 10.04
N ARG A 227 -13.84 -0.10 11.15
CA ARG A 227 -14.25 -0.49 12.51
C ARG A 227 -15.72 -0.17 12.80
N ARG A 228 -16.23 0.95 12.30
CA ARG A 228 -17.66 1.32 12.43
C ARG A 228 -18.59 0.38 11.67
N GLU A 229 -18.08 -0.26 10.62
CA GLU A 229 -18.78 -1.29 9.85
C GLU A 229 -18.58 -2.70 10.43
N GLY A 230 -17.98 -2.82 11.63
CA GLY A 230 -17.81 -4.08 12.34
C GLY A 230 -16.54 -4.86 11.97
N ILE A 231 -15.71 -4.33 11.07
CA ILE A 231 -14.48 -4.97 10.61
C ILE A 231 -13.35 -4.72 11.62
N ARG A 232 -12.52 -5.73 11.91
CA ARG A 232 -11.30 -5.51 12.69
C ARG A 232 -10.29 -4.69 11.88
N GLY A 233 -10.32 -3.37 12.02
CA GLY A 233 -9.37 -2.49 11.33
C GLY A 233 -8.02 -2.34 12.08
N ILE A 234 -6.91 -2.39 11.34
CA ILE A 234 -5.54 -2.25 11.83
C ILE A 234 -4.80 -1.23 10.95
N VAL A 235 -4.20 -0.23 11.60
CA VAL A 235 -3.31 0.72 10.92
C VAL A 235 -2.04 -0.04 10.54
N PHE A 236 -1.76 -0.10 9.24
CA PHE A 236 -0.67 -0.87 8.71
C PHE A 236 0.68 -0.24 9.03
N THR A 237 1.63 -1.09 9.36
CA THR A 237 3.06 -0.78 9.46
C THR A 237 3.84 -1.94 8.83
N GLN A 238 4.98 -1.65 8.20
CA GLN A 238 5.74 -2.66 7.42
C GLN A 238 6.35 -3.79 8.27
N ASP A 239 6.31 -3.70 9.60
CA ASP A 239 6.69 -4.81 10.49
C ASP A 239 5.58 -5.86 10.67
N ILE A 240 4.32 -5.54 10.34
CA ILE A 240 3.19 -6.48 10.45
C ILE A 240 3.41 -7.75 9.62
N PRO A 241 3.78 -7.69 8.33
CA PRO A 241 4.04 -8.88 7.52
C PRO A 241 5.10 -9.81 8.15
N LEU A 242 6.13 -9.24 8.79
CA LEU A 242 7.23 -10.00 9.39
C LEU A 242 6.74 -10.96 10.48
N GLN A 243 5.65 -10.63 11.17
CA GLN A 243 5.03 -11.49 12.19
C GLN A 243 4.44 -12.78 11.62
N PHE A 244 4.15 -12.81 10.31
CA PHE A 244 3.57 -13.97 9.61
C PHE A 244 4.57 -14.75 8.77
N LEU A 245 5.70 -14.11 8.45
CA LEU A 245 6.78 -14.65 7.61
C LEU A 245 7.93 -15.24 8.44
N ALA A 246 8.08 -14.84 9.70
CA ALA A 246 8.94 -15.53 10.64
C ALA A 246 8.36 -16.94 10.90
N LYS A 247 8.98 -17.94 10.27
CA LYS A 247 8.84 -19.35 10.65
C LYS A 247 9.89 -19.68 11.69
#